data_AF-X1MCN8-F1
#
_entry.id   AF-X1MCN8-F1
#
_cell.length_a   1.000
_cell.length_b   1.000
_cell.length_c   1.000
_cell.angle_alpha   90.00
_cell.angle_beta   90.00
_cell.angle_gamma   90.00
#
_symmetry.space_group_name_H-M   'P 1'
#
loop_
_entity.id
_entity.type
_entity.pdbx_description
1 polymer ?
#
loop_
_entity_poly.entity_id
_entity_poly.type
_entity_poly.pdbx_seq_one_letter_code
_entity_poly.pdbx_strand_id
1 'polypeptide(L)'
;YGDLTLAIDQSDATFTTQWRNLKNFWSQFSREGVLPKSDSEEMSPISQTWTGSLASKKILNPEESAVITFILAWNFPNRVVDWNINKAMIPDTQTEFWIGNYYNKWFSNTLKVIAYAREHWIYLLEKTEQFHEAFFSSNLPSEVLTNISATFSTIRTPTCFWMRDKTFHGFEGCNGASTGKLSGGSCPLDCTHVWNYAFSLAHLFPMLERKMRETEFKMQNKDGYLPHRSVIPLYLPQFGMIPDPGDVPPAIDGMFGMILKIYRDFLITNDLKFLKESWPY
;
A
#
# COMPACT_ATOMS: atom_id res chain seq x y z
N TYR A 1 -5.72 15.49 5.60
CA TYR A 1 -5.30 16.20 4.38
C TYR A 1 -4.01 15.63 3.82
N GLY A 2 -3.83 15.67 2.51
CA GLY A 2 -2.68 15.16 1.75
C GLY A 2 -2.81 15.63 0.30
N ASP A 3 -1.86 15.25 -0.56
CA ASP A 3 -1.78 15.71 -1.93
C ASP A 3 -1.67 14.54 -2.93
N LEU A 4 -2.26 14.75 -4.11
CA LEU A 4 -2.17 13.87 -5.28
C LEU A 4 -1.76 14.76 -6.46
N THR A 5 -0.80 14.31 -7.25
CA THR A 5 -0.30 15.07 -8.40
C THR A 5 -0.16 14.16 -9.59
N LEU A 6 -0.81 14.54 -10.68
CA LEU A 6 -0.54 14.04 -12.02
C LEU A 6 0.41 15.03 -12.70
N ALA A 7 1.51 14.54 -13.25
CA ALA A 7 2.53 15.32 -13.95
C ALA A 7 2.83 14.70 -15.32
N ILE A 8 3.39 15.50 -16.22
CA ILE A 8 3.83 15.11 -17.56
C ILE A 8 5.25 15.65 -17.77
N ASP A 9 6.17 14.79 -18.19
CA ASP A 9 7.57 15.17 -18.43
C ASP A 9 7.79 15.54 -19.90
N GLN A 10 7.16 16.65 -20.32
CA GLN A 10 7.26 17.18 -21.68
C GLN A 10 7.29 18.72 -21.64
N SER A 11 8.24 19.33 -22.34
CA SER A 11 8.37 20.79 -22.40
C SER A 11 7.23 21.48 -23.17
N ASP A 12 6.58 20.76 -24.08
CA ASP A 12 5.45 21.23 -24.90
C ASP A 12 4.09 20.79 -24.36
N ALA A 13 4.05 20.33 -23.10
CA ALA A 13 2.81 19.91 -22.48
C ALA A 13 1.80 21.05 -22.38
N THR A 14 0.55 20.72 -22.69
CA THR A 14 -0.63 21.54 -22.42
C THR A 14 -1.37 20.99 -21.22
N PHE A 15 -2.09 21.86 -20.52
CA PHE A 15 -2.88 21.47 -19.37
C PHE A 15 -4.18 22.26 -19.31
N THR A 16 -5.18 21.64 -18.69
CA THR A 16 -6.34 22.33 -18.14
C THR A 16 -6.48 21.88 -16.70
N THR A 17 -6.51 22.83 -15.78
CA THR A 17 -6.58 22.53 -14.34
C THR A 17 -8.01 22.25 -13.90
N GLN A 18 -9.00 22.75 -14.64
CA GLN A 18 -10.39 22.78 -14.21
C GLN A 18 -11.34 22.67 -15.40
N TRP A 19 -12.01 21.52 -15.55
CA TRP A 19 -13.19 21.37 -16.39
C TRP A 19 -14.22 20.44 -15.73
N ARG A 20 -15.48 20.55 -16.14
CA ARG A 20 -16.59 19.70 -15.63
C ARG A 20 -17.42 19.04 -16.73
N ASN A 21 -17.57 19.71 -17.87
CA ASN A 21 -18.43 19.21 -18.93
C ASN A 21 -17.62 18.31 -19.87
N LEU A 22 -17.71 16.99 -19.66
CA LEU A 22 -17.04 15.98 -20.48
C LEU A 22 -17.39 16.09 -21.97
N LYS A 23 -18.64 16.45 -22.31
CA LYS A 23 -19.05 16.59 -23.72
C LYS A 23 -18.35 17.76 -24.40
N ASN A 24 -18.24 18.90 -23.72
CA ASN A 24 -17.54 20.08 -24.24
C ASN A 24 -16.03 19.84 -24.30
N PHE A 25 -15.46 19.24 -23.25
CA PHE A 25 -14.05 18.84 -23.25
C PHE A 25 -13.75 17.94 -24.45
N TRP A 26 -14.55 16.89 -24.65
CA TRP A 26 -14.32 15.91 -25.70
C TRP A 26 -14.56 16.48 -27.10
N SER A 27 -15.57 17.31 -27.30
CA SER A 27 -15.85 17.90 -28.63
C SER A 27 -14.71 18.78 -29.12
N GLN A 28 -14.05 19.53 -28.23
CA GLN A 28 -12.86 20.31 -28.58
C GLN A 28 -11.63 19.41 -28.75
N PHE A 29 -11.34 18.56 -27.76
CA PHE A 29 -10.14 17.73 -27.78
C PHE A 29 -10.10 16.78 -28.97
N SER A 30 -11.22 16.12 -29.31
CA SER A 30 -11.30 15.19 -30.44
C SER A 30 -11.15 15.87 -31.81
N ARG A 31 -11.53 17.15 -31.94
CA ARG A 31 -11.44 17.89 -33.20
C ARG A 31 -10.06 18.50 -33.43
N GLU A 32 -9.46 19.06 -32.39
CA GLU A 32 -8.27 19.90 -32.51
C GLU A 32 -6.99 19.25 -31.95
N GLY A 33 -7.16 18.23 -31.11
CA GLY A 33 -6.06 17.64 -30.33
C GLY A 33 -5.48 18.61 -29.30
N VAL A 34 -6.28 19.57 -28.83
CA VAL A 34 -5.89 20.61 -27.87
C VAL A 34 -6.87 20.60 -26.70
N LEU A 35 -6.35 20.76 -25.49
CA LEU A 35 -7.17 20.85 -24.28
C LEU A 35 -7.96 22.17 -24.25
N PRO A 36 -9.21 22.17 -23.73
CA PRO A 36 -9.94 23.40 -23.50
C PRO A 36 -9.22 24.28 -22.47
N LYS A 37 -9.50 25.58 -22.48
CA LYS A 37 -9.07 26.46 -21.37
C LYS A 37 -9.73 26.04 -20.06
N SER A 38 -9.07 26.29 -18.93
CA SER A 38 -9.67 26.07 -17.62
C SER A 38 -10.92 26.94 -17.44
N ASP A 39 -11.97 26.36 -16.85
CA ASP A 39 -13.21 27.05 -16.52
C ASP A 39 -13.01 28.11 -15.41
N SER A 40 -12.01 27.90 -14.54
CA SER A 40 -11.68 28.76 -13.40
C SER A 40 -10.23 28.53 -12.92
N GLU A 41 -9.76 29.41 -12.04
CA GLU A 41 -8.49 29.29 -11.29
C GLU A 41 -8.73 29.09 -9.78
N GLU A 42 -9.98 29.21 -9.34
CA GLU A 42 -10.38 29.12 -7.93
C GLU A 42 -10.45 27.67 -7.43
N MET A 43 -10.33 27.50 -6.11
CA MET A 43 -10.57 26.19 -5.48
C MET A 43 -11.98 25.68 -5.81
N SER A 44 -12.14 24.35 -5.88
CA SER A 44 -13.47 23.77 -6.06
C SER A 44 -14.35 24.14 -4.86
N PRO A 45 -15.63 24.50 -5.10
CA PRO A 45 -16.59 24.65 -4.01
C PRO A 45 -16.68 23.39 -3.15
N ILE A 46 -17.11 23.56 -1.90
CA ILE A 46 -17.36 22.44 -0.98
C ILE A 46 -18.27 21.41 -1.65
N SER A 47 -17.94 20.13 -1.50
CA SER A 47 -18.67 18.98 -2.08
C SER A 47 -18.65 18.89 -3.62
N GLN A 48 -17.78 19.66 -4.28
CA GLN A 48 -17.55 19.56 -5.72
C GLN A 48 -16.07 19.29 -5.99
N THR A 49 -15.78 18.68 -7.14
CA THR A 49 -14.40 18.46 -7.61
C THR A 49 -14.22 19.11 -8.98
N TRP A 50 -13.01 19.59 -9.21
CA TRP A 50 -12.55 19.93 -10.56
C TRP A 50 -11.90 18.71 -11.19
N THR A 51 -12.03 18.56 -12.51
CA THR A 51 -11.22 17.62 -13.28
C THR A 51 -10.08 18.37 -13.94
N GLY A 52 -8.85 17.87 -13.77
CA GLY A 52 -7.67 18.36 -14.47
C GLY A 52 -7.27 17.40 -15.59
N SER A 53 -6.58 17.90 -16.60
CA SER A 53 -6.03 17.09 -17.69
C SER A 53 -4.69 17.64 -18.17
N LEU A 54 -3.80 16.73 -18.54
CA LEU A 54 -2.50 17.00 -19.14
C LEU A 54 -2.46 16.32 -20.52
N ALA A 55 -1.86 16.97 -21.51
CA ALA A 55 -1.69 16.42 -22.84
C ALA A 55 -0.40 16.93 -23.49
N SER A 56 0.21 16.11 -24.33
CA SER A 56 1.26 16.53 -25.26
C SER A 56 0.87 16.08 -26.66
N LYS A 57 1.05 16.95 -27.65
CA LYS A 57 0.69 16.71 -29.05
C LYS A 57 1.97 16.52 -29.85
N LYS A 58 2.12 15.35 -30.47
CA LYS A 58 3.26 15.03 -31.35
C LYS A 58 2.79 14.83 -32.78
N ILE A 59 3.62 15.25 -33.73
CA ILE A 59 3.46 14.95 -35.15
C ILE A 59 4.61 14.01 -35.47
N LEU A 60 4.31 12.82 -35.99
CA LEU A 60 5.28 11.78 -36.28
C LEU A 60 5.31 11.52 -37.79
N ASN A 61 6.51 11.43 -38.35
CA ASN A 61 6.74 10.91 -39.69
C ASN A 61 6.56 9.37 -39.71
N PRO A 62 6.46 8.74 -40.89
CA PRO A 62 6.54 7.28 -40.98
C PRO A 62 7.77 6.77 -40.23
N GLU A 63 7.59 5.71 -39.43
CA GLU A 63 8.62 5.07 -38.59
C GLU A 63 9.16 5.92 -37.41
N GLU A 64 8.71 7.17 -37.24
CA GLU A 64 9.06 7.99 -36.09
C GLU A 64 8.31 7.52 -34.83
N SER A 65 9.00 7.56 -33.69
CA SER A 65 8.43 7.22 -32.37
C SER A 65 8.66 8.35 -31.39
N ALA A 66 7.67 8.62 -30.53
CA ALA A 66 7.81 9.55 -29.42
C ALA A 66 7.42 8.89 -28.10
N VAL A 67 8.14 9.24 -27.04
CA VAL A 67 7.87 8.80 -25.67
C VAL A 67 7.31 9.99 -24.89
N ILE A 68 6.15 9.79 -24.25
CA ILE A 68 5.51 10.76 -23.38
C ILE A 68 5.35 10.12 -22.01
N THR A 69 6.03 10.68 -21.01
CA THR A 69 6.02 10.14 -19.64
C THR A 69 5.02 10.91 -18.78
N PHE A 70 4.09 10.18 -18.16
CA PHE A 70 3.20 10.69 -17.13
C PHE A 70 3.57 10.10 -15.77
N ILE A 71 3.45 10.91 -14.71
CA ILE A 71 3.76 10.50 -13.34
C ILE A 71 2.54 10.80 -12.46
N LEU A 72 2.04 9.78 -11.77
CA LEU A 72 1.03 9.94 -10.72
C LEU A 72 1.69 9.71 -9.37
N ALA A 73 1.68 10.71 -8.51
CA ALA A 73 2.24 10.63 -7.16
C ALA A 73 1.20 11.02 -6.11
N TRP A 74 1.22 10.35 -4.96
CA TRP A 74 0.38 10.68 -3.81
C TRP A 74 1.21 10.78 -2.53
N ASN A 75 0.76 11.63 -1.61
CA ASN A 75 1.33 11.76 -0.29
C ASN A 75 0.25 12.13 0.73
N PHE A 76 -0.12 11.15 1.56
CA PHE A 76 -1.19 11.25 2.55
C PHE A 76 -0.66 10.95 3.95
N PRO A 77 -0.22 11.96 4.72
CA PRO A 77 0.33 11.75 6.06
C PRO A 77 -0.70 11.29 7.09
N ASN A 78 -1.98 11.46 6.79
CA ASN A 78 -3.06 11.33 7.76
C ASN A 78 -3.86 10.02 7.63
N ARG A 79 -3.19 8.86 7.69
CA ARG A 79 -3.90 7.58 7.80
C ARG A 79 -4.52 7.45 9.19
N VAL A 80 -5.77 7.05 9.23
CA VAL A 80 -6.54 6.77 10.45
C VAL A 80 -7.08 5.34 10.42
N VAL A 81 -7.44 4.79 11.58
CA VAL A 81 -8.20 3.53 11.62
C VAL A 81 -9.63 3.79 11.13
N ASP A 82 -9.90 3.35 9.90
CA ASP A 82 -11.15 3.57 9.17
C ASP A 82 -11.92 2.27 8.85
N TRP A 83 -11.53 1.14 9.45
CA TRP A 83 -12.27 -0.11 9.43
C TRP A 83 -13.04 -0.32 10.73
N ASN A 84 -13.94 -1.30 10.71
CA ASN A 84 -14.75 -1.65 11.87
C ASN A 84 -13.87 -2.22 12.99
N ILE A 85 -13.65 -1.39 14.00
CA ILE A 85 -13.23 -1.75 15.34
C ILE A 85 -14.29 -1.18 16.28
N ASN A 86 -14.63 -1.88 17.36
CA ASN A 86 -15.58 -1.34 18.33
C ASN A 86 -14.88 -0.25 19.16
N LYS A 87 -14.78 0.97 18.59
CA LYS A 87 -14.09 2.12 19.21
C LYS A 87 -14.66 2.52 20.57
N ALA A 88 -15.92 2.18 20.85
CA ALA A 88 -16.52 2.40 22.16
C ALA A 88 -15.95 1.43 23.22
N MET A 89 -15.58 0.21 22.83
CA MET A 89 -14.90 -0.75 23.72
C MET A 89 -13.38 -0.53 23.80
N ILE A 90 -12.80 0.17 22.82
CA ILE A 90 -11.36 0.40 22.71
C ILE A 90 -11.13 1.90 22.45
N PRO A 91 -11.18 2.77 23.48
CA PRO A 91 -10.89 4.18 23.29
C PRO A 91 -9.39 4.38 23.07
N ASP A 92 -9.02 5.14 22.03
CA ASP A 92 -7.65 5.63 21.85
C ASP A 92 -7.57 7.10 22.26
N THR A 93 -7.15 7.34 23.50
CA THR A 93 -6.96 8.69 24.05
C THR A 93 -5.62 9.32 23.70
N GLN A 94 -4.69 8.57 23.09
CA GLN A 94 -3.35 9.07 22.78
C GLN A 94 -3.23 9.60 21.36
N THR A 95 -3.72 8.85 20.37
CA THR A 95 -3.61 9.25 18.96
C THR A 95 -4.94 9.44 18.26
N GLU A 96 -6.05 9.18 18.93
CA GLU A 96 -7.39 9.22 18.32
C GLU A 96 -7.47 8.38 17.04
N PHE A 97 -6.77 7.23 17.04
CA PHE A 97 -6.59 6.32 15.93
C PHE A 97 -5.82 6.86 14.72
N TRP A 98 -5.04 7.93 14.91
CA TRP A 98 -4.19 8.48 13.87
C TRP A 98 -2.84 7.77 13.78
N ILE A 99 -2.75 6.85 12.81
CA ILE A 99 -1.62 5.92 12.63
C ILE A 99 -0.57 6.41 11.62
N GLY A 100 -0.96 7.26 10.66
CA GLY A 100 -0.09 7.80 9.62
C GLY A 100 0.52 6.74 8.68
N ASN A 101 1.35 7.18 7.73
CA ASN A 101 2.12 6.28 6.85
C ASN A 101 3.63 6.49 7.04
N TYR A 102 4.41 5.41 6.89
CA TYR A 102 5.86 5.46 7.06
C TYR A 102 6.57 6.25 5.96
N TYR A 103 6.08 6.19 4.72
CA TYR A 103 6.71 6.87 3.58
C TYR A 103 6.78 8.40 3.75
N ASN A 104 5.95 8.98 4.63
CA ASN A 104 6.02 10.42 4.95
C ASN A 104 7.30 10.81 5.71
N LYS A 105 8.11 9.84 6.16
CA LYS A 105 9.47 10.07 6.66
C LYS A 105 10.45 10.42 5.54
N TRP A 106 10.19 9.98 4.31
CA TRP A 106 11.04 10.25 3.15
C TRP A 106 10.56 11.46 2.36
N PHE A 107 9.24 11.61 2.21
CA PHE A 107 8.66 12.65 1.38
C PHE A 107 7.61 13.45 2.14
N SER A 108 7.70 14.78 2.03
CA SER A 108 6.75 15.70 2.66
C SER A 108 5.52 16.01 1.78
N ASN A 109 5.63 15.82 0.46
CA ASN A 109 4.61 16.11 -0.55
C ASN A 109 4.92 15.37 -1.86
N THR A 110 3.96 15.36 -2.79
CA THR A 110 4.06 14.70 -4.10
C THR A 110 5.15 15.30 -4.99
N LEU A 111 5.42 16.61 -4.88
CA LEU A 111 6.48 17.24 -5.67
C LEU A 111 7.86 16.67 -5.36
N LYS A 112 8.13 16.35 -4.08
CA LYS A 112 9.36 15.65 -3.67
C LYS A 112 9.39 14.20 -4.18
N VAL A 113 8.25 13.51 -4.19
CA VAL A 113 8.14 12.16 -4.79
C VAL A 113 8.46 12.20 -6.28
N ILE A 114 7.88 13.15 -7.03
CA ILE A 114 8.10 13.31 -8.47
C ILE A 114 9.55 13.68 -8.75
N ALA A 115 10.13 14.61 -7.99
CA ALA A 115 11.54 14.99 -8.13
C ALA A 115 12.46 13.77 -7.97
N TYR A 116 12.25 12.96 -6.91
CA TYR A 116 13.00 11.73 -6.68
C TYR A 116 12.81 10.72 -7.81
N ALA A 117 11.56 10.50 -8.25
CA ALA A 117 11.26 9.56 -9.33
C ALA A 117 11.94 9.95 -10.65
N ARG A 118 12.01 11.26 -10.97
CA ARG A 118 12.70 11.76 -12.16
C ARG A 118 14.21 11.64 -12.03
N GLU A 119 14.77 12.05 -10.91
CA GLU A 119 16.22 11.99 -10.66
C GLU A 119 16.76 10.56 -10.70
N HIS A 120 15.99 9.60 -10.22
CA HIS A 120 16.40 8.20 -10.10
C HIS A 120 15.69 7.26 -11.08
N TRP A 121 15.04 7.77 -12.13
CA TRP A 121 14.22 6.95 -13.03
C TRP A 121 14.98 5.75 -13.60
N ILE A 122 16.17 5.99 -14.15
CA ILE A 122 17.02 4.94 -14.75
C ILE A 122 17.34 3.87 -13.70
N TYR A 123 17.80 4.28 -12.52
CA TYR A 123 18.10 3.36 -11.43
C TYR A 123 16.89 2.52 -11.00
N LEU A 124 15.70 3.14 -10.87
CA LEU A 124 14.48 2.45 -10.46
C LEU A 124 14.00 1.44 -11.53
N LEU A 125 14.12 1.82 -12.80
CA LEU A 125 13.79 0.96 -13.95
C LEU A 125 14.75 -0.23 -14.01
N GLU A 126 16.06 0.02 -13.99
CA GLU A 126 17.09 -1.03 -14.02
C GLU A 126 16.91 -2.03 -12.86
N LYS A 127 16.58 -1.57 -11.66
CA LYS A 127 16.31 -2.47 -10.52
C LYS A 127 15.06 -3.32 -10.72
N THR A 128 14.04 -2.76 -11.37
CA THR A 128 12.81 -3.48 -11.71
C THR A 128 13.08 -4.53 -12.79
N GLU A 129 13.82 -4.17 -13.83
CA GLU A 129 14.21 -5.07 -14.92
C GLU A 129 15.15 -6.19 -14.43
N GLN A 130 16.13 -5.87 -13.58
CA GLN A 130 17.00 -6.87 -12.95
C GLN A 130 16.21 -7.89 -12.14
N PHE A 131 15.23 -7.43 -11.34
CA PHE A 131 14.36 -8.34 -10.60
C PHE A 131 13.51 -9.21 -11.54
N HIS A 132 12.91 -8.59 -12.57
CA HIS A 132 12.12 -9.29 -13.56
C HIS A 132 12.94 -10.38 -14.25
N GLU A 133 14.11 -10.04 -14.79
CA GLU A 133 15.00 -10.98 -15.48
C GLU A 133 15.45 -12.11 -14.53
N ALA A 134 15.88 -11.78 -13.31
CA ALA A 134 16.30 -12.79 -12.34
C ALA A 134 15.17 -13.76 -11.97
N PHE A 135 13.92 -13.29 -11.92
CA PHE A 135 12.76 -14.14 -11.61
C PHE A 135 12.31 -14.98 -12.81
N PHE A 136 12.22 -14.38 -13.99
CA PHE A 136 11.67 -15.03 -15.19
C PHE A 136 12.70 -15.83 -16.01
N SER A 137 14.00 -15.68 -15.75
CA SER A 137 15.06 -16.57 -16.27
C SER A 137 15.11 -17.94 -15.59
N SER A 138 14.25 -18.18 -14.59
CA SER A 138 14.07 -19.47 -13.95
C SER A 138 13.69 -20.57 -14.94
N ASN A 139 14.11 -21.81 -14.67
CA ASN A 139 13.77 -22.98 -15.47
C ASN A 139 12.40 -23.60 -15.13
N LEU A 140 11.60 -22.94 -14.29
CA LEU A 140 10.22 -23.33 -14.02
C LEU A 140 9.31 -23.00 -15.21
N PRO A 141 8.19 -23.72 -15.38
CA PRO A 141 7.19 -23.38 -16.40
C PRO A 141 6.68 -21.94 -16.26
N SER A 142 6.48 -21.25 -17.38
CA SER A 142 6.04 -19.84 -17.44
C SER A 142 4.74 -19.58 -16.66
N GLU A 143 3.83 -20.54 -16.65
CA GLU A 143 2.54 -20.48 -15.96
C GLU A 143 2.74 -20.50 -14.44
N VAL A 144 3.73 -21.25 -13.95
CA VAL A 144 4.09 -21.28 -12.53
C VAL A 144 4.68 -19.93 -12.11
N LEU A 145 5.61 -19.39 -12.90
CA LEU A 145 6.19 -18.06 -12.65
C LEU A 145 5.14 -16.95 -12.69
N THR A 146 4.22 -17.01 -13.65
CA THR A 146 3.10 -16.06 -13.75
C THR A 146 2.21 -16.14 -12.51
N ASN A 147 1.84 -17.34 -12.07
CA ASN A 147 0.99 -17.51 -10.89
C ASN A 147 1.66 -17.02 -9.60
N ILE A 148 2.96 -17.29 -9.42
CA ILE A 148 3.71 -16.80 -8.25
C ILE A 148 3.81 -15.28 -8.30
N SER A 149 4.26 -14.72 -9.43
CA SER A 149 4.52 -13.28 -9.58
C SER A 149 3.24 -12.44 -9.48
N ALA A 150 2.08 -12.96 -9.88
CA ALA A 150 0.79 -12.30 -9.71
C ALA A 150 0.52 -11.92 -8.24
N THR A 151 0.97 -12.73 -7.28
CA THR A 151 0.77 -12.49 -5.85
C THR A 151 1.62 -11.36 -5.27
N PHE A 152 2.70 -10.96 -5.95
CA PHE A 152 3.63 -9.95 -5.44
C PHE A 152 2.97 -8.57 -5.33
N SER A 153 2.05 -8.29 -6.26
CA SER A 153 1.32 -7.03 -6.32
C SER A 153 0.55 -6.73 -5.02
N THR A 154 0.03 -7.75 -4.34
CA THR A 154 -0.74 -7.65 -3.09
C THR A 154 0.00 -6.87 -1.99
N ILE A 155 1.33 -6.99 -1.92
CA ILE A 155 2.15 -6.26 -0.93
C ILE A 155 2.07 -4.75 -1.14
N ARG A 156 1.83 -4.30 -2.38
CA ARG A 156 1.77 -2.89 -2.79
C ARG A 156 0.34 -2.37 -3.00
N THR A 157 -0.68 -3.11 -2.56
CA THR A 157 -2.08 -2.65 -2.57
C THR A 157 -2.48 -2.10 -1.20
N PRO A 158 -3.68 -1.49 -1.06
CA PRO A 158 -4.23 -1.10 0.24
C PRO A 158 -4.43 -2.25 1.25
N THR A 159 -4.23 -3.52 0.83
CA THR A 159 -4.23 -4.67 1.74
C THR A 159 -3.16 -4.54 2.81
N CYS A 160 -1.98 -4.00 2.47
CA CYS A 160 -0.87 -3.82 3.40
C CYS A 160 -0.60 -2.35 3.68
N PHE A 161 -0.06 -2.05 4.85
CA PHE A 161 0.42 -0.69 5.15
C PHE A 161 1.54 -0.67 6.18
N TRP A 162 2.48 0.26 5.95
CA TRP A 162 3.57 0.56 6.86
C TRP A 162 3.24 1.83 7.64
N MET A 163 3.07 1.69 8.95
CA MET A 163 2.68 2.77 9.85
C MET A 163 3.85 3.68 10.23
N ARG A 164 3.50 4.89 10.69
CA ARG A 164 4.47 5.93 11.06
C ARG A 164 5.41 5.52 12.21
N ASP A 165 4.95 4.64 13.09
CA ASP A 165 5.71 4.07 14.21
C ASP A 165 6.62 2.90 13.80
N LYS A 166 6.70 2.60 12.50
CA LYS A 166 7.48 1.53 11.84
C LYS A 166 6.83 0.15 11.87
N THR A 167 5.65 -0.04 12.47
CA THR A 167 4.96 -1.34 12.40
C THR A 167 4.37 -1.56 11.01
N PHE A 168 4.24 -2.82 10.62
CA PHE A 168 3.68 -3.21 9.33
C PHE A 168 2.53 -4.17 9.56
N HIS A 169 1.40 -3.89 8.91
CA HIS A 169 0.15 -4.62 9.11
C HIS A 169 -0.54 -4.89 7.78
N GLY A 170 -1.39 -5.91 7.74
CA GLY A 170 -2.19 -6.21 6.56
C GLY A 170 -3.54 -6.84 6.86
N PHE A 171 -4.55 -6.44 6.08
CA PHE A 171 -5.86 -7.08 6.10
C PHE A 171 -5.83 -8.45 5.42
N GLU A 172 -6.86 -9.27 5.63
CA GLU A 172 -7.02 -10.53 4.87
C GLU A 172 -7.32 -10.24 3.38
N GLY A 173 -7.96 -9.10 3.10
CA GLY A 173 -8.12 -8.53 1.77
C GLY A 173 -8.44 -7.04 1.82
N CYS A 174 -8.43 -6.33 0.69
CA CYS A 174 -8.78 -4.90 0.64
C CYS A 174 -10.27 -4.68 0.33
N ASN A 175 -10.85 -3.62 0.90
CA ASN A 175 -12.15 -3.10 0.48
C ASN A 175 -11.94 -1.94 -0.49
N GLY A 176 -12.94 -1.72 -1.35
CA GLY A 176 -13.00 -0.59 -2.27
C GLY A 176 -14.29 -0.58 -3.08
N ALA A 177 -14.30 0.16 -4.19
CA ALA A 177 -15.47 0.34 -5.05
C ALA A 177 -16.11 -0.99 -5.49
N SER A 178 -15.30 -2.02 -5.78
CA SER A 178 -15.78 -3.36 -6.16
C SER A 178 -16.52 -4.11 -5.04
N THR A 179 -16.31 -3.72 -3.77
CA THR A 179 -16.93 -4.32 -2.58
C THR A 179 -18.06 -3.48 -2.00
N GLY A 180 -18.40 -2.35 -2.63
CA GLY A 180 -19.40 -1.39 -2.13
C GLY A 180 -18.99 -0.66 -0.85
N LYS A 181 -17.72 -0.76 -0.44
CA LYS A 181 -17.17 -0.12 0.75
C LYS A 181 -16.20 0.99 0.36
N LEU A 182 -16.15 2.05 1.17
CA LEU A 182 -15.35 3.24 0.87
C LEU A 182 -13.88 3.11 1.34
N SER A 183 -13.61 2.27 2.34
CA SER A 183 -12.29 2.13 2.96
C SER A 183 -12.11 0.84 3.76
N GLY A 184 -10.91 0.65 4.32
CA GLY A 184 -10.54 -0.51 5.14
C GLY A 184 -10.26 -1.79 4.36
N GLY A 185 -10.29 -2.93 5.05
CA GLY A 185 -10.12 -4.25 4.46
C GLY A 185 -11.20 -5.26 4.85
N SER A 186 -11.17 -6.41 4.20
CA SER A 186 -11.94 -7.58 4.61
C SER A 186 -11.23 -8.17 5.82
N CYS A 187 -11.92 -8.18 6.97
CA CYS A 187 -11.44 -8.63 8.28
C CYS A 187 -10.19 -7.85 8.80
N PRO A 188 -10.18 -7.40 10.06
CA PRO A 188 -9.07 -6.60 10.55
C PRO A 188 -7.81 -7.44 10.74
N LEU A 189 -6.73 -6.90 10.17
CA LEU A 189 -5.29 -6.97 10.50
C LEU A 189 -4.67 -8.26 11.03
N ASP A 190 -3.59 -8.67 10.38
CA ASP A 190 -2.63 -9.69 10.82
C ASP A 190 -3.31 -10.97 11.32
N CYS A 191 -4.40 -11.36 10.66
CA CYS A 191 -5.09 -12.61 10.91
C CYS A 191 -4.07 -13.75 10.88
N THR A 192 -3.84 -14.36 12.04
CA THR A 192 -2.72 -15.28 12.24
C THR A 192 -2.84 -16.51 11.35
N HIS A 193 -4.06 -16.94 11.06
CA HIS A 193 -4.39 -17.99 10.11
C HIS A 193 -4.11 -17.58 8.66
N VAL A 194 -4.65 -16.46 8.19
CA VAL A 194 -4.52 -16.06 6.77
C VAL A 194 -3.08 -15.71 6.42
N TRP A 195 -2.42 -14.92 7.26
CA TRP A 195 -1.02 -14.54 7.07
C TRP A 195 -0.05 -15.69 7.37
N ASN A 196 -0.53 -16.85 7.84
CA ASN A 196 0.26 -18.07 7.91
C ASN A 196 0.72 -18.56 6.53
N TYR A 197 -0.12 -18.35 5.50
CA TYR A 197 0.09 -18.86 4.15
C TYR A 197 0.85 -17.88 3.24
N ALA A 198 1.21 -16.70 3.74
CA ALA A 198 1.94 -15.68 2.98
C ALA A 198 3.45 -15.97 2.96
N PHE A 199 4.02 -16.12 1.75
CA PHE A 199 5.46 -16.31 1.55
C PHE A 199 6.14 -15.15 0.81
N SER A 200 5.44 -14.48 -0.09
CA SER A 200 6.03 -13.43 -0.95
C SER A 200 6.63 -12.29 -0.12
N LEU A 201 6.02 -11.90 1.00
CA LEU A 201 6.52 -10.83 1.84
C LEU A 201 7.84 -11.20 2.53
N ALA A 202 7.99 -12.44 3.01
CA ALA A 202 9.22 -12.94 3.63
C ALA A 202 10.42 -12.94 2.68
N HIS A 203 10.20 -13.30 1.41
CA HIS A 203 11.29 -13.37 0.43
C HIS A 203 11.58 -12.03 -0.26
N LEU A 204 10.57 -11.19 -0.51
CA LEU A 204 10.76 -9.92 -1.22
C LEU A 204 11.07 -8.75 -0.27
N PHE A 205 10.49 -8.74 0.93
CA PHE A 205 10.68 -7.67 1.92
C PHE A 205 10.81 -8.26 3.34
N PRO A 206 11.85 -9.08 3.61
CA PRO A 206 12.02 -9.79 4.89
C PRO A 206 11.98 -8.89 6.13
N MET A 207 12.43 -7.63 5.99
CA MET A 207 12.35 -6.66 7.07
C MET A 207 10.91 -6.30 7.46
N LEU A 208 10.00 -6.18 6.49
CA LEU A 208 8.58 -5.91 6.74
C LEU A 208 7.86 -7.15 7.27
N GLU A 209 8.19 -8.33 6.75
CA GLU A 209 7.68 -9.61 7.27
C GLU A 209 7.94 -9.73 8.78
N ARG A 210 9.19 -9.49 9.20
CA ARG A 210 9.58 -9.56 10.61
C ARG A 210 8.90 -8.48 11.46
N LYS A 211 8.59 -7.31 10.89
CA LYS A 211 7.79 -6.29 11.60
C LYS A 211 6.37 -6.77 11.89
N MET A 212 5.76 -7.54 10.99
CA MET A 212 4.47 -8.20 11.25
C MET A 212 4.62 -9.31 12.31
N ARG A 213 5.70 -10.12 12.26
CA ARG A 213 5.98 -11.14 13.29
C ARG A 213 6.21 -10.53 14.67
N GLU A 214 6.93 -9.41 14.75
CA GLU A 214 7.12 -8.66 16.00
C GLU A 214 5.78 -8.27 16.64
N THR A 215 4.78 -7.91 15.85
CA THR A 215 3.42 -7.69 16.35
C THR A 215 2.86 -8.98 16.95
N GLU A 216 2.85 -10.07 16.18
CA GLU A 216 2.26 -11.35 16.56
C GLU A 216 2.85 -11.92 17.87
N PHE A 217 4.17 -11.96 18.07
CA PHE A 217 4.71 -12.51 19.32
C PHE A 217 4.58 -11.56 20.52
N LYS A 218 4.51 -10.23 20.30
CA LYS A 218 4.29 -9.26 21.38
C LYS A 218 2.85 -9.26 21.91
N MET A 219 1.90 -9.73 21.11
CA MET A 219 0.49 -9.85 21.49
C MET A 219 0.14 -11.22 22.08
N GLN A 220 1.12 -12.11 22.31
CA GLN A 220 0.86 -13.41 22.94
C GLN A 220 0.15 -13.22 24.27
N ASN A 221 -0.97 -13.92 24.43
CA ASN A 221 -1.76 -13.87 25.64
C ASN A 221 -1.01 -14.54 26.80
N LYS A 222 -1.30 -14.13 28.04
CA LYS A 222 -0.77 -14.74 29.27
C LYS A 222 -1.04 -16.24 29.37
N ASP A 223 -2.10 -16.73 28.74
CA ASP A 223 -2.46 -18.16 28.71
C ASP A 223 -1.73 -18.93 27.58
N GLY A 224 -0.82 -18.26 26.86
CA GLY A 224 0.09 -18.85 25.87
C GLY A 224 -0.41 -18.86 24.44
N TYR A 225 -1.69 -18.56 24.19
CA TYR A 225 -2.24 -18.50 22.84
C TYR A 225 -1.96 -17.16 22.14
N LEU A 226 -1.97 -17.16 20.81
CA LEU A 226 -1.95 -15.93 20.02
C LEU A 226 -3.39 -15.51 19.70
N PRO A 227 -3.77 -14.25 19.95
CA PRO A 227 -5.05 -13.74 19.48
C PRO A 227 -5.17 -13.89 17.96
N HIS A 228 -6.41 -14.01 17.47
CA HIS A 228 -6.66 -14.30 16.07
C HIS A 228 -6.13 -13.21 15.12
N ARG A 229 -6.08 -11.95 15.58
CA ARG A 229 -5.77 -10.75 14.80
C ARG A 229 -5.27 -9.62 15.71
N SER A 230 -4.61 -8.61 15.15
CA SER A 230 -4.03 -7.50 15.93
C SER A 230 -4.99 -6.32 16.07
N VAL A 231 -4.91 -5.63 17.22
CA VAL A 231 -5.53 -4.31 17.43
C VAL A 231 -4.43 -3.25 17.30
N ILE A 232 -4.66 -2.23 16.48
CA ILE A 232 -3.75 -1.09 16.37
C ILE A 232 -4.42 0.21 16.81
N PRO A 233 -3.67 1.15 17.42
CA PRO A 233 -2.26 1.04 17.83
C PRO A 233 -1.96 -0.06 18.87
N LEU A 234 -0.76 -0.64 18.83
CA LEU A 234 -0.40 -1.84 19.62
C LEU A 234 -0.39 -1.65 21.14
N TYR A 235 -0.39 -0.41 21.64
CA TYR A 235 -0.54 -0.12 23.08
C TYR A 235 -1.98 -0.30 23.59
N LEU A 236 -2.96 -0.44 22.68
CA LEU A 236 -4.33 -0.71 23.05
C LEU A 236 -4.50 -2.16 23.50
N PRO A 237 -5.53 -2.47 24.32
CA PRO A 237 -5.86 -3.84 24.68
C PRO A 237 -6.04 -4.72 23.44
N GLN A 238 -5.28 -5.82 23.38
CA GLN A 238 -5.38 -6.80 22.30
C GLN A 238 -6.55 -7.76 22.53
N PHE A 239 -7.05 -8.40 21.47
CA PHE A 239 -8.08 -9.43 21.59
C PHE A 239 -7.62 -10.56 22.51
N GLY A 240 -8.52 -11.11 23.32
CA GLY A 240 -8.20 -12.00 24.44
C GLY A 240 -8.01 -11.29 25.78
N MET A 241 -7.70 -9.98 25.78
CA MET A 241 -7.98 -9.09 26.93
C MET A 241 -9.39 -8.49 26.84
N ILE A 242 -9.88 -8.35 25.61
CA ILE A 242 -11.20 -7.88 25.23
C ILE A 242 -11.82 -8.85 24.20
N PRO A 243 -13.15 -8.87 24.03
CA PRO A 243 -13.79 -9.71 23.02
C PRO A 243 -13.40 -9.31 21.59
N ASP A 244 -13.10 -10.30 20.75
CA ASP A 244 -12.97 -10.11 19.29
C ASP A 244 -14.37 -9.87 18.68
N PRO A 245 -14.57 -8.91 17.77
CA PRO A 245 -15.76 -8.86 16.93
C PRO A 245 -16.12 -10.22 16.32
N GLY A 246 -17.22 -10.82 16.80
CA GLY A 246 -17.68 -12.14 16.36
C GLY A 246 -17.18 -13.31 17.20
N ASP A 247 -16.53 -13.04 18.35
CA ASP A 247 -16.06 -14.04 19.32
C ASP A 247 -15.20 -15.15 18.68
N VAL A 248 -14.26 -14.73 17.83
CA VAL A 248 -13.45 -15.64 17.04
C VAL A 248 -12.37 -16.27 17.93
N PRO A 249 -12.31 -17.61 18.05
CA PRO A 249 -11.31 -18.28 18.86
C PRO A 249 -9.90 -18.18 18.22
N PRO A 250 -8.83 -18.37 19.01
CA PRO A 250 -7.48 -18.52 18.48
C PRO A 250 -7.40 -19.61 17.40
N ALA A 251 -6.70 -19.31 16.30
CA ALA A 251 -6.47 -20.26 15.23
C ALA A 251 -5.23 -21.12 15.54
N ILE A 252 -5.43 -22.44 15.73
CA ILE A 252 -4.35 -23.36 16.11
C ILE A 252 -3.24 -23.41 15.05
N ASP A 253 -3.60 -23.39 13.78
CA ASP A 253 -2.62 -23.41 12.69
C ASP A 253 -1.87 -22.07 12.58
N GLY A 254 -2.50 -20.95 12.90
CA GLY A 254 -1.82 -19.65 13.08
C GLY A 254 -0.81 -19.68 14.23
N MET A 255 -1.15 -20.34 15.34
CA MET A 255 -0.25 -20.50 16.49
C MET A 255 0.99 -21.34 16.17
N PHE A 256 0.82 -22.55 15.63
CA PHE A 256 1.98 -23.36 15.23
C PHE A 256 2.70 -22.78 14.02
N GLY A 257 1.94 -22.15 13.13
CA GLY A 257 2.44 -21.38 12.00
C GLY A 257 3.42 -20.29 12.41
N MET A 258 3.17 -19.61 13.54
CA MET A 258 4.09 -18.60 14.06
C MET A 258 5.50 -19.14 14.32
N ILE A 259 5.62 -20.33 14.92
CA ILE A 259 6.91 -20.98 15.17
C ILE A 259 7.63 -21.25 13.85
N LEU A 260 6.91 -21.80 12.86
CA LEU A 260 7.45 -22.09 11.54
C LEU A 260 7.87 -20.81 10.80
N LYS A 261 7.06 -19.75 10.86
CA LYS A 261 7.34 -18.45 10.24
C LYS A 261 8.55 -17.77 10.87
N ILE A 262 8.67 -17.73 12.20
CA ILE A 262 9.85 -17.20 12.91
C ILE A 262 11.11 -17.92 12.44
N TYR A 263 11.07 -19.26 12.40
CA TYR A 263 12.23 -20.04 12.01
C TYR A 263 12.56 -19.85 10.52
N ARG A 264 11.55 -19.83 9.63
CA ARG A 264 11.73 -19.48 8.20
C ARG A 264 12.38 -18.11 8.05
N ASP A 265 11.90 -17.11 8.76
CA ASP A 265 12.41 -15.73 8.65
C ASP A 265 13.84 -15.64 9.18
N PHE A 266 14.19 -16.39 10.23
CA PHE A 266 15.57 -16.58 10.66
C PHE A 266 16.42 -17.23 9.57
N LEU A 267 15.97 -18.32 8.93
CA LEU A 267 16.73 -18.99 7.87
C LEU A 267 16.95 -18.09 6.65
N ILE A 268 15.97 -17.27 6.27
CA ILE A 268 16.08 -16.32 5.15
C ILE A 268 17.09 -15.22 5.46
N THR A 269 17.15 -14.74 6.70
CA THR A 269 17.86 -13.50 7.05
C THR A 269 19.13 -13.70 7.87
N ASN A 270 19.31 -14.90 8.45
CA ASN A 270 20.32 -15.22 9.45
C ASN A 270 20.35 -14.25 10.65
N ASP A 271 19.20 -13.68 11.01
CA ASP A 271 19.09 -12.66 12.06
C ASP A 271 18.87 -13.30 13.44
N LEU A 272 19.99 -13.65 14.09
CA LEU A 272 19.97 -14.25 15.42
C LEU A 272 19.37 -13.34 16.49
N LYS A 273 19.43 -12.01 16.30
CA LYS A 273 18.84 -11.07 17.25
C LYS A 273 17.31 -11.18 17.20
N PHE A 274 16.73 -11.15 16.00
CA PHE A 274 15.29 -11.36 15.81
C PHE A 274 14.83 -12.70 16.41
N LEU A 275 15.56 -13.79 16.16
CA LEU A 275 15.21 -15.10 16.70
C LEU A 275 15.16 -15.09 18.24
N LYS A 276 16.16 -14.48 18.89
CA LYS A 276 16.19 -14.36 20.36
C LYS A 276 15.06 -13.49 20.90
N GLU A 277 14.76 -12.36 20.23
CA GLU A 277 13.67 -11.47 20.64
C GLU A 277 12.29 -12.12 20.46
N SER A 278 12.15 -13.03 19.50
CA SER A 278 10.91 -13.79 19.25
C SER A 278 10.65 -14.92 20.25
N TRP A 279 11.61 -15.21 21.13
CA TRP A 279 11.50 -16.19 22.21
C TRP A 279 11.63 -15.51 23.59
N PRO A 280 10.69 -14.64 23.98
CA PRO A 280 10.81 -13.85 25.21
C PRO A 280 10.50 -14.63 26.50
N TYR A 281 9.94 -15.85 26.40
CA TYR A 281 9.47 -16.67 27.52
C TYR A 281 10.28 -17.96 27.69
#